data_AF-A0A963RBJ3-F1
#
_entry.id   AF-A0A963RBJ3-F1
#
_cell.length_a   1.000
_cell.length_b   1.000
_cell.length_c   1.000
_cell.angle_alpha   90.00
_cell.angle_beta   90.00
_cell.angle_gamma   90.00
#
_symmetry.space_group_name_H-M   'P 1'
#
loop_
_entity.id
_entity.type
_entity.pdbx_description
1 polymer ?
#
loop_
_entity_poly.entity_id
_entity_poly.type
_entity_poly.pdbx_seq_one_letter_code
_entity_poly.pdbx_strand_id
1 'polypeptide(L)'
;MTHRPFPLIARLLVIMLACLALAATPARADAGPGRCTGSFVNPITDICWSCLFPISVGSLKIWPSNRPDPDNPDLPVCLCGLRPGIAMGFWEPVRLADVSMKPWCFVNLGGMKLDPGFDIGFKTMAGPSAVGGATQYNSQWHVHWYAYPLIYWMELVADFLCLESGSVDILYISELDPLWQDSELTAIINPEAVLFANPLALAACAADCVEATRKLPSDKLFWCAGCQGSMYPLNGNVSATIGHVQASRLVLSRFAYKLHRELAAWGTMGSKGLCGKYLM
;
A
#
# COMPACT_ATOMS: atom_id res chain seq x y z
N MET A 1 47.34 -52.71 -28.77
CA MET A 1 45.90 -52.37 -28.78
C MET A 1 45.63 -51.45 -27.60
N THR A 2 45.50 -50.16 -27.87
CA THR A 2 45.34 -49.09 -26.87
C THR A 2 43.86 -48.73 -26.73
N HIS A 3 43.16 -49.35 -25.78
CA HIS A 3 41.78 -48.98 -25.45
C HIS A 3 41.78 -47.69 -24.62
N ARG A 4 41.48 -46.56 -25.25
CA ARG A 4 41.31 -45.26 -24.59
C ARG A 4 40.02 -45.27 -23.74
N PRO A 5 40.05 -45.01 -22.42
CA PRO A 5 38.86 -45.01 -21.55
C PRO A 5 38.05 -43.70 -21.65
N PHE A 6 38.09 -43.01 -22.79
CA PHE A 6 37.43 -41.73 -23.01
C PHE A 6 35.89 -41.77 -23.18
N PRO A 7 35.23 -42.83 -23.68
CA PRO A 7 33.81 -42.73 -24.03
C PRO A 7 32.88 -42.80 -22.81
N LEU A 8 33.32 -43.41 -21.70
CA LEU A 8 32.50 -43.58 -20.50
C LEU A 8 32.42 -42.29 -19.67
N ILE A 9 33.54 -41.57 -19.53
CA ILE A 9 33.61 -40.31 -18.78
C ILE A 9 32.82 -39.22 -19.50
N ALA A 10 32.92 -39.16 -20.84
CA ALA A 10 32.14 -38.22 -21.65
C ALA A 10 30.63 -38.48 -21.53
N ARG A 11 30.20 -39.76 -21.50
CA ARG A 11 28.78 -40.12 -21.31
C ARG A 11 28.28 -39.72 -19.92
N LEU A 12 29.07 -39.92 -18.87
CA LEU A 12 28.72 -39.52 -17.50
C LEU A 12 28.59 -38.00 -17.36
N LEU A 13 29.48 -37.23 -17.99
CA LEU A 13 29.39 -35.76 -18.00
C LEU A 13 28.16 -35.24 -18.74
N VAL A 14 27.81 -35.84 -19.89
CA VAL A 14 26.60 -35.47 -20.64
C VAL A 14 25.34 -35.80 -19.84
N ILE A 15 25.30 -36.94 -19.15
CA ILE A 15 24.17 -37.30 -18.28
C ILE A 15 24.06 -36.33 -17.11
N MET A 16 25.19 -35.94 -16.49
CA MET A 16 25.19 -34.98 -15.38
C MET A 16 24.72 -33.59 -15.83
N LEU A 17 25.19 -33.10 -17.00
CA LEU A 17 24.71 -31.84 -17.58
C LEU A 17 23.23 -31.89 -17.97
N ALA A 18 22.75 -33.02 -18.49
CA ALA A 18 21.33 -33.20 -18.80
C ALA A 18 20.47 -33.21 -17.52
N CYS A 19 20.94 -33.83 -16.44
CA CYS A 19 20.27 -33.78 -15.14
C CYS A 19 20.25 -32.37 -14.52
N LEU A 20 21.35 -31.61 -14.63
CA LEU A 20 21.36 -30.20 -14.21
C LEU A 20 20.41 -29.33 -15.06
N ALA A 21 20.29 -29.60 -16.37
CA ALA A 21 19.37 -28.89 -17.24
C ALA A 21 17.89 -29.23 -16.95
N LEU A 22 17.58 -30.46 -16.53
CA LEU A 22 16.23 -30.83 -16.08
C LEU A 22 15.89 -30.23 -14.70
N ALA A 23 16.86 -30.12 -13.80
CA ALA A 23 16.69 -29.49 -12.49
C ALA A 23 16.56 -27.95 -12.56
N ALA A 24 16.99 -27.33 -13.67
CA ALA A 24 16.88 -25.88 -13.91
C ALA A 24 15.54 -25.46 -14.54
N THR A 25 14.52 -26.32 -14.52
CA THR A 25 13.16 -25.90 -14.89
C THR A 25 12.63 -24.96 -13.80
N PRO A 26 12.20 -23.73 -14.12
CA PRO A 26 11.59 -22.87 -13.13
C PRO A 26 10.36 -23.59 -12.59
N ALA A 27 10.32 -23.79 -11.27
CA ALA A 27 9.13 -24.30 -10.60
C ALA A 27 7.94 -23.44 -11.03
N ARG A 28 7.03 -24.02 -11.84
CA ARG A 28 5.77 -23.36 -12.16
C ARG A 28 4.97 -23.32 -10.86
N ALA A 29 4.85 -22.14 -10.27
CA ALA A 29 3.89 -21.89 -9.21
C ALA A 29 2.49 -22.35 -9.66
N ASP A 30 1.80 -23.00 -8.74
CA ASP A 30 0.55 -23.74 -8.91
C ASP A 30 -0.47 -23.03 -9.83
N ALA A 31 -0.97 -23.77 -10.81
CA ALA A 31 -1.92 -23.29 -11.82
C ALA A 31 -3.37 -23.66 -11.46
N GLY A 32 -3.80 -23.30 -10.25
CA GLY A 32 -5.21 -23.40 -9.82
C GLY A 32 -6.04 -22.15 -10.16
N PRO A 33 -7.40 -22.25 -10.17
CA PRO A 33 -8.26 -21.08 -10.20
C PRO A 33 -7.93 -20.19 -9.00
N GLY A 34 -7.60 -18.92 -9.23
CA GLY A 34 -7.06 -18.05 -8.18
C GLY A 34 -5.57 -17.70 -8.31
N ARG A 35 -4.93 -17.93 -9.46
CA ARG A 35 -3.55 -17.46 -9.78
C ARG A 35 -3.22 -16.07 -9.23
N CYS A 36 -2.23 -15.94 -8.35
CA CYS A 36 -1.70 -14.63 -7.97
C CYS A 36 -1.05 -14.01 -9.21
N THR A 37 -1.58 -12.89 -9.68
CA THR A 37 -1.11 -12.22 -10.88
C THR A 37 -0.67 -10.82 -10.51
N GLY A 38 0.53 -10.46 -10.91
CA GLY A 38 1.09 -9.15 -10.71
C GLY A 38 2.34 -8.98 -11.56
N SER A 39 2.83 -7.76 -11.59
CA SER A 39 4.12 -7.40 -12.18
C SER A 39 4.93 -6.70 -11.11
N PHE A 40 6.25 -6.91 -11.13
CA PHE A 40 7.11 -6.08 -10.29
C PHE A 40 6.96 -4.61 -10.72
N VAL A 41 6.80 -3.71 -9.75
CA VAL A 41 6.61 -2.28 -10.03
C VAL A 41 7.85 -1.74 -10.73
N ASN A 42 7.69 -1.27 -11.96
CA ASN A 42 8.80 -0.67 -12.70
C ASN A 42 9.04 0.76 -12.20
N PRO A 43 10.23 1.07 -11.64
CA PRO A 43 10.52 2.38 -11.07
C PRO A 43 10.43 3.51 -12.10
N ILE A 44 10.59 3.21 -13.39
CA ILE A 44 10.64 4.21 -14.45
C ILE A 44 9.24 4.50 -15.01
N THR A 45 8.47 3.45 -15.32
CA THR A 45 7.20 3.57 -16.06
C THR A 45 5.96 3.60 -15.19
N ASP A 46 5.99 2.94 -14.04
CA ASP A 46 4.78 2.68 -13.25
C ASP A 46 4.57 3.71 -12.13
N ILE A 47 5.59 4.54 -11.86
CA ILE A 47 5.47 5.68 -10.96
C ILE A 47 4.95 6.91 -11.68
N CYS A 48 4.00 7.57 -11.03
CA CYS A 48 3.51 8.86 -11.45
C CYS A 48 4.55 9.96 -11.13
N TRP A 49 5.53 10.17 -12.01
CA TRP A 49 6.51 11.26 -11.85
C TRP A 49 5.86 12.65 -11.88
N SER A 50 4.72 12.81 -12.56
CA SER A 50 3.92 14.04 -12.49
C SER A 50 3.29 14.29 -11.11
N CYS A 51 3.21 13.27 -10.26
CA CYS A 51 2.69 13.37 -8.90
C CYS A 51 3.74 13.86 -7.90
N LEU A 52 5.03 13.98 -8.28
CA LEU A 52 6.07 14.62 -7.48
C LEU A 52 5.75 16.11 -7.23
N PHE A 53 5.02 16.72 -8.16
CA PHE A 53 4.68 18.13 -8.14
C PHE A 53 3.38 18.39 -7.37
N PRO A 54 3.23 19.59 -6.75
CA PRO A 54 4.09 20.76 -6.89
C PRO A 54 5.41 20.66 -6.13
N ILE A 55 6.44 21.33 -6.66
CA ILE A 55 7.69 21.57 -5.92
C ILE A 55 7.68 23.01 -5.43
N SER A 56 7.77 23.20 -4.12
CA SER A 56 7.72 24.50 -3.44
C SER A 56 8.97 24.76 -2.60
N VAL A 57 9.30 26.04 -2.43
CA VAL A 57 10.26 26.53 -1.44
C VAL A 57 9.57 27.62 -0.62
N GLY A 58 9.30 27.31 0.65
CA GLY A 58 8.35 28.08 1.47
C GLY A 58 6.97 28.14 0.79
N SER A 59 6.41 29.34 0.70
CA SER A 59 5.14 29.59 0.00
C SER A 59 5.29 29.66 -1.53
N LEU A 60 6.51 29.75 -2.07
CA LEU A 60 6.74 29.90 -3.51
C LEU A 60 6.73 28.54 -4.21
N LYS A 61 5.78 28.34 -5.13
CA LYS A 61 5.73 27.15 -6.00
C LYS A 61 6.70 27.33 -7.17
N ILE A 62 7.88 26.72 -7.08
CA ILE A 62 8.88 26.73 -8.16
C ILE A 62 8.33 25.99 -9.39
N TRP A 63 7.69 24.85 -9.15
CA TRP A 63 7.03 24.08 -10.20
C TRP A 63 5.57 23.85 -9.83
N PRO A 64 4.63 24.64 -10.36
CA PRO A 64 3.22 24.50 -10.05
C PRO A 64 2.65 23.22 -10.67
N SER A 65 1.62 22.67 -10.03
CA SER A 65 0.90 21.49 -10.48
C SER A 65 -0.58 21.61 -10.12
N ASN A 66 -1.42 20.89 -10.86
CA ASN A 66 -2.84 20.75 -10.56
C ASN A 66 -3.11 19.65 -9.52
N ARG A 67 -2.06 18.96 -9.05
CA ARG A 67 -2.16 17.95 -8.00
C ARG A 67 -2.44 18.63 -6.65
N PRO A 68 -3.27 18.03 -5.80
CA PRO A 68 -3.47 18.53 -4.44
C PRO A 68 -2.16 18.50 -3.65
N ASP A 69 -1.98 19.49 -2.78
CA ASP A 69 -0.79 19.67 -1.95
C ASP A 69 -1.25 20.27 -0.61
N PRO A 70 -0.80 19.74 0.54
CA PRO A 70 -1.05 20.36 1.83
C PRO A 70 -0.41 21.76 1.91
N ASP A 71 -0.87 22.57 2.87
CA ASP A 71 -0.34 23.91 3.05
C ASP A 71 1.14 23.88 3.47
N ASN A 72 1.98 24.44 2.60
CA ASN A 72 3.41 24.59 2.83
C ASN A 72 3.70 25.80 3.74
N PRO A 73 4.78 25.77 4.53
CA PRO A 73 5.16 26.87 5.42
C PRO A 73 5.45 28.16 4.63
N ASP A 74 5.10 29.31 5.22
CA ASP A 74 5.18 30.60 4.52
C ASP A 74 6.62 31.02 4.18
N LEU A 75 7.55 30.75 5.11
CA LEU A 75 8.94 31.17 5.03
C LEU A 75 9.80 30.11 4.30
N PRO A 76 10.65 30.52 3.34
CA PRO A 76 11.54 29.61 2.64
C PRO A 76 12.73 29.13 3.48
N VAL A 77 12.99 29.76 4.62
CA VAL A 77 14.05 29.40 5.55
C VAL A 77 13.43 28.76 6.79
N CYS A 78 13.91 27.58 7.16
CA CYS A 78 13.55 26.90 8.40
C CYS A 78 14.77 26.80 9.32
N LEU A 79 14.52 26.75 10.63
CA LEU A 79 15.56 26.54 11.64
C LEU A 79 15.21 25.29 12.45
N CYS A 80 15.95 24.21 12.21
CA CYS A 80 15.79 22.96 12.94
C CYS A 80 16.87 22.87 14.03
N GLY A 81 16.53 23.37 15.22
CA GLY A 81 17.49 23.56 16.31
C GLY A 81 18.50 24.64 15.97
N LEU A 82 19.77 24.26 15.80
CA LEU A 82 20.87 25.17 15.41
C LEU A 82 21.20 25.11 13.92
N ARG A 83 20.48 24.29 13.14
CA ARG A 83 20.77 24.08 11.71
C ARG A 83 19.80 24.91 10.87
N PRO A 84 20.27 25.96 10.18
CA PRO A 84 19.46 26.63 9.17
C PRO A 84 19.27 25.70 7.96
N GLY A 85 18.07 25.70 7.42
CA GLY A 85 17.69 24.89 6.26
C GLY A 85 16.73 25.65 5.34
N ILE A 86 16.43 25.03 4.20
CA ILE A 86 15.45 25.54 3.24
C ILE A 86 14.19 24.70 3.38
N ALA A 87 13.06 25.37 3.54
CA ALA A 87 11.75 24.72 3.59
C ALA A 87 11.35 24.29 2.17
N MET A 88 11.65 23.06 1.78
CA MET A 88 11.26 22.48 0.50
C MET A 88 10.03 21.59 0.67
N GLY A 89 9.05 21.72 -0.23
CA GLY A 89 7.87 20.86 -0.29
C GLY A 89 7.78 20.14 -1.64
N PHE A 90 7.55 18.83 -1.61
CA PHE A 90 7.30 17.98 -2.77
C PHE A 90 6.70 16.64 -2.30
N TRP A 91 6.07 15.91 -3.22
CA TRP A 91 5.47 14.61 -2.92
C TRP A 91 6.46 13.47 -3.10
N GLU A 92 7.08 13.00 -2.02
CA GLU A 92 8.01 11.87 -2.08
C GLU A 92 7.27 10.51 -2.07
N PRO A 93 7.47 9.64 -3.08
CA PRO A 93 7.04 8.25 -3.01
C PRO A 93 7.94 7.48 -2.03
N VAL A 94 7.49 7.36 -0.78
CA VAL A 94 8.20 6.68 0.32
C VAL A 94 7.62 5.33 0.70
N ARG A 95 6.36 5.07 0.34
CA ARG A 95 5.62 3.86 0.68
C ARG A 95 4.89 3.37 -0.56
N LEU A 96 4.86 2.06 -0.70
CA LEU A 96 4.11 1.35 -1.73
C LEU A 96 3.17 0.38 -1.03
N ALA A 97 1.98 0.17 -1.59
CA ALA A 97 1.03 -0.80 -1.08
C ALA A 97 0.50 -1.64 -2.24
N ASP A 98 0.31 -2.93 -2.02
CA ASP A 98 -0.59 -3.73 -2.84
C ASP A 98 -1.83 -4.10 -2.03
N VAL A 99 -2.92 -4.31 -2.75
CA VAL A 99 -4.20 -4.69 -2.16
C VAL A 99 -4.76 -5.84 -2.97
N SER A 100 -5.01 -6.96 -2.32
CA SER A 100 -5.43 -8.21 -2.95
C SER A 100 -6.48 -8.92 -2.11
N MET A 101 -7.48 -9.53 -2.73
CA MET A 101 -8.41 -10.43 -2.02
C MET A 101 -7.79 -11.81 -1.76
N LYS A 102 -6.63 -12.08 -2.37
CA LYS A 102 -5.96 -13.37 -2.27
C LYS A 102 -4.97 -13.32 -1.13
N PRO A 103 -5.08 -14.20 -0.13
CA PRO A 103 -4.12 -14.24 0.96
C PRO A 103 -2.74 -14.59 0.41
N TRP A 104 -1.71 -13.97 0.98
CA TRP A 104 -0.30 -14.22 0.66
C TRP A 104 0.11 -13.84 -0.76
N CYS A 105 -0.71 -13.07 -1.48
CA CYS A 105 -0.48 -12.73 -2.88
C CYS A 105 0.12 -11.32 -3.02
N PHE A 106 1.43 -11.27 -3.28
CA PHE A 106 2.20 -10.04 -3.40
C PHE A 106 2.19 -9.58 -4.86
N VAL A 107 1.23 -8.72 -5.20
CA VAL A 107 0.98 -8.25 -6.57
C VAL A 107 2.17 -7.41 -7.06
N ASN A 108 2.71 -6.55 -6.19
CA ASN A 108 3.84 -5.67 -6.51
C ASN A 108 5.19 -6.41 -6.60
N LEU A 109 5.24 -7.69 -6.20
CA LEU A 109 6.42 -8.56 -6.33
C LEU A 109 6.25 -9.56 -7.49
N GLY A 110 5.57 -9.16 -8.57
CA GLY A 110 5.38 -10.04 -9.74
C GLY A 110 4.35 -11.15 -9.52
N GLY A 111 3.44 -10.99 -8.56
CA GLY A 111 2.45 -12.01 -8.22
C GLY A 111 3.04 -13.20 -7.47
N MET A 112 4.12 -12.98 -6.72
CA MET A 112 4.70 -13.99 -5.83
C MET A 112 3.72 -14.36 -4.71
N LYS A 113 3.65 -15.65 -4.39
CA LYS A 113 2.91 -16.14 -3.22
C LYS A 113 3.89 -16.46 -2.09
N LEU A 114 3.87 -15.68 -1.00
CA LEU A 114 4.70 -15.92 0.19
C LEU A 114 3.82 -16.53 1.28
N ASP A 115 3.59 -17.83 1.18
CA ASP A 115 2.69 -18.57 2.09
C ASP A 115 3.50 -19.29 3.17
N PRO A 116 3.37 -18.91 4.45
CA PRO A 116 4.04 -19.58 5.57
C PRO A 116 3.42 -20.94 5.93
N GLY A 117 2.38 -21.39 5.22
CA GLY A 117 1.80 -22.73 5.35
C GLY A 117 0.62 -22.83 6.30
N PHE A 118 0.05 -21.70 6.75
CA PHE A 118 -1.24 -21.69 7.46
C PHE A 118 -2.32 -20.99 6.62
N ASP A 119 -3.45 -21.68 6.51
CA ASP A 119 -4.58 -21.21 5.73
C ASP A 119 -5.44 -20.26 6.58
N ILE A 120 -5.47 -19.00 6.15
CA ILE A 120 -6.34 -17.97 6.72
C ILE A 120 -7.69 -17.86 6.00
N GLY A 121 -7.96 -18.80 5.09
CA GLY A 121 -9.18 -18.88 4.28
C GLY A 121 -9.13 -17.94 3.08
N PHE A 122 -9.61 -18.44 1.93
CA PHE A 122 -9.81 -17.61 0.75
C PHE A 122 -11.14 -16.87 0.86
N LYS A 123 -11.12 -15.55 0.92
CA LYS A 123 -12.35 -14.75 0.97
C LYS A 123 -12.55 -14.03 -0.35
N THR A 124 -13.60 -14.43 -1.06
CA THR A 124 -14.03 -13.79 -2.30
C THR A 124 -14.99 -12.65 -2.02
N MET A 125 -15.23 -11.84 -3.06
CA MET A 125 -16.43 -11.00 -3.09
C MET A 125 -17.64 -11.92 -3.08
N ALA A 126 -18.39 -11.95 -1.97
CA ALA A 126 -19.62 -12.69 -1.90
C ALA A 126 -20.75 -11.79 -2.43
N GLY A 127 -21.51 -12.33 -3.37
CA GLY A 127 -22.69 -11.66 -3.93
C GLY A 127 -23.85 -11.65 -2.93
N PRO A 128 -24.91 -10.88 -3.21
CA PRO A 128 -26.11 -10.89 -2.41
C PRO A 128 -26.64 -12.32 -2.27
N SER A 129 -26.79 -12.80 -1.03
CA SER A 129 -27.35 -14.11 -0.73
C SER A 129 -28.86 -14.07 -0.85
N ALA A 130 -29.44 -15.03 -1.58
CA ALA A 130 -30.89 -15.19 -1.69
C ALA A 130 -31.56 -15.64 -0.36
N VAL A 131 -30.76 -16.01 0.64
CA VAL A 131 -31.24 -16.45 1.96
C VAL A 131 -30.84 -15.41 3.01
N GLY A 132 -31.78 -14.53 3.35
CA GLY A 132 -31.71 -13.65 4.53
C GLY A 132 -31.07 -12.28 4.32
N GLY A 133 -31.81 -11.32 3.74
CA GLY A 133 -31.60 -9.87 3.91
C GLY A 133 -30.31 -9.24 3.36
N ALA A 134 -29.33 -10.03 2.91
CA ALA A 134 -28.06 -9.54 2.39
C ALA A 134 -28.20 -9.11 0.92
N THR A 135 -28.60 -7.85 0.71
CA THR A 135 -28.68 -7.22 -0.63
C THR A 135 -27.35 -6.60 -1.09
N GLN A 136 -26.28 -6.72 -0.31
CA GLN A 136 -25.01 -6.02 -0.51
C GLN A 136 -23.88 -7.00 -0.83
N TYR A 137 -22.96 -6.59 -1.72
CA TYR A 137 -21.72 -7.32 -2.00
C TYR A 137 -20.72 -7.07 -0.87
N ASN A 138 -20.39 -8.09 -0.10
CA ASN A 138 -19.32 -8.02 0.90
C ASN A 138 -18.01 -8.54 0.32
N SER A 139 -16.89 -7.97 0.74
CA SER A 139 -15.58 -8.43 0.33
C SER A 139 -14.54 -8.23 1.41
N GLN A 140 -13.53 -9.09 1.42
CA GLN A 140 -12.38 -8.98 2.29
C GLN A 140 -11.11 -8.84 1.47
N TRP A 141 -10.27 -7.91 1.90
CA TRP A 141 -9.05 -7.54 1.22
C TRP A 141 -7.87 -7.57 2.17
N HIS A 142 -6.72 -7.90 1.62
CA HIS A 142 -5.43 -7.90 2.27
C HIS A 142 -4.56 -6.79 1.70
N VAL A 143 -3.73 -6.20 2.54
CA VAL A 143 -2.79 -5.14 2.20
C VAL A 143 -1.39 -5.60 2.58
N HIS A 144 -0.44 -5.55 1.64
CA HIS A 144 0.97 -5.59 1.98
C HIS A 144 1.56 -4.19 1.81
N TRP A 145 2.20 -3.73 2.88
CA TRP A 145 2.77 -2.39 2.98
C TRP A 145 4.29 -2.48 2.85
N TYR A 146 4.84 -1.69 1.94
CA TYR A 146 6.27 -1.71 1.62
C TYR A 146 6.91 -0.36 1.93
N ALA A 147 8.11 -0.40 2.49
CA ALA A 147 9.04 0.71 2.42
C ALA A 147 9.52 0.80 0.96
N TYR A 148 9.34 1.96 0.33
CA TYR A 148 9.76 2.16 -1.05
C TYR A 148 10.26 3.59 -1.24
N PRO A 149 11.38 3.99 -0.60
CA PRO A 149 11.95 5.33 -0.70
C PRO A 149 12.59 5.54 -2.09
N LEU A 150 11.75 5.80 -3.10
CA LEU A 150 12.15 5.67 -4.50
C LEU A 150 13.22 6.69 -4.91
N ILE A 151 13.12 7.91 -4.41
CA ILE A 151 14.02 9.00 -4.78
C ILE A 151 15.42 8.74 -4.22
N TYR A 152 15.50 8.19 -3.00
CA TYR A 152 16.74 7.90 -2.31
C TYR A 152 17.55 6.80 -3.01
N TRP A 153 16.98 5.60 -3.21
CA TRP A 153 17.73 4.48 -3.82
C TRP A 153 18.04 4.68 -5.32
N MET A 154 17.32 5.56 -6.03
CA MET A 154 17.65 5.94 -7.41
C MET A 154 18.65 7.11 -7.48
N GLU A 155 19.06 7.69 -6.34
CA GLU A 155 19.99 8.83 -6.25
C GLU A 155 19.57 10.02 -7.14
N LEU A 156 18.26 10.26 -7.29
CA LEU A 156 17.75 11.26 -8.23
C LEU A 156 17.99 12.70 -7.76
N VAL A 157 18.17 12.91 -6.46
CA VAL A 157 18.32 14.23 -5.84
C VAL A 157 19.40 14.14 -4.77
N ALA A 158 20.15 15.23 -4.57
CA ALA A 158 21.15 15.31 -3.50
C ALA A 158 20.50 15.08 -2.13
N ASP A 159 21.21 14.39 -1.24
CA ASP A 159 20.76 14.02 0.12
C ASP A 159 20.29 15.25 0.92
N PHE A 160 18.99 15.52 0.88
CA PHE A 160 18.34 16.44 1.79
C PHE A 160 18.00 15.72 3.08
N LEU A 161 18.15 16.39 4.23
CA LEU A 161 17.79 15.83 5.54
C LEU A 161 16.31 15.40 5.63
N CYS A 162 15.46 15.93 4.74
CA CYS A 162 14.04 15.64 4.69
C CYS A 162 13.68 14.41 3.84
N LEU A 163 14.62 13.85 3.06
CA LEU A 163 14.36 12.65 2.27
C LEU A 163 14.31 11.42 3.18
N GLU A 164 13.39 10.51 2.89
CA GLU A 164 13.33 9.23 3.57
C GLU A 164 14.46 8.32 3.05
N SER A 165 15.52 8.16 3.84
CA SER A 165 16.57 7.19 3.53
C SER A 165 16.13 5.77 3.86
N GLY A 166 16.47 4.79 3.01
CA GLY A 166 16.25 3.38 3.31
C GLY A 166 16.33 2.46 2.10
N SER A 167 16.15 1.16 2.36
CA SER A 167 16.00 0.14 1.33
C SER A 167 14.53 -0.19 1.10
N VAL A 168 14.26 -0.85 -0.03
CA VAL A 168 12.96 -1.46 -0.28
C VAL A 168 12.77 -2.65 0.65
N ASP A 169 11.69 -2.67 1.43
CA ASP A 169 11.38 -3.76 2.37
C ASP A 169 9.87 -3.92 2.57
N ILE A 170 9.44 -5.09 3.06
CA ILE A 170 8.06 -5.40 3.42
C ILE A 170 7.86 -5.02 4.90
N LEU A 171 7.12 -3.94 5.14
CA LEU A 171 6.90 -3.42 6.49
C LEU A 171 5.73 -4.07 7.20
N TYR A 172 4.68 -4.44 6.47
CA TYR A 172 3.47 -5.00 7.06
C TYR A 172 2.78 -5.97 6.12
N ILE A 173 2.28 -7.07 6.69
CA ILE A 173 1.50 -8.11 6.01
C ILE A 173 0.20 -8.26 6.78
N SER A 174 -0.91 -7.83 6.20
CA SER A 174 -2.23 -7.80 6.87
C SER A 174 -2.78 -9.18 7.23
N GLU A 175 -2.29 -10.22 6.57
CA GLU A 175 -2.62 -11.62 6.80
C GLU A 175 -2.17 -12.11 8.17
N LEU A 176 -1.10 -11.52 8.71
CA LEU A 176 -0.54 -11.87 10.02
C LEU A 176 -1.24 -11.16 11.18
N ASP A 177 -2.08 -10.18 10.88
CA ASP A 177 -2.72 -9.34 11.89
C ASP A 177 -4.15 -9.85 12.21
N PRO A 178 -4.40 -10.36 13.42
CA PRO A 178 -5.72 -10.81 13.83
C PRO A 178 -6.77 -9.69 13.79
N LEU A 179 -6.36 -8.44 14.09
CA LEU A 179 -7.27 -7.29 14.04
C LEU A 179 -7.71 -7.02 12.62
N TRP A 180 -6.88 -7.29 11.62
CA TRP A 180 -7.25 -7.12 10.22
C TRP A 180 -8.28 -8.16 9.74
N GLN A 181 -8.27 -9.35 10.33
CA GLN A 181 -9.15 -10.44 9.91
C GLN A 181 -10.54 -10.39 10.55
N ASP A 182 -10.65 -9.77 11.73
CA ASP A 182 -11.82 -9.81 12.58
C ASP A 182 -12.29 -8.38 12.96
N SER A 183 -13.56 -8.07 12.63
CA SER A 183 -14.14 -6.74 12.83
C SER A 183 -14.43 -6.46 14.30
N GLU A 184 -14.76 -7.49 15.06
CA GLU A 184 -15.07 -7.47 16.48
C GLU A 184 -13.80 -7.23 17.29
N LEU A 185 -12.68 -7.87 16.91
CA LEU A 185 -11.39 -7.62 17.52
C LEU A 185 -10.87 -6.22 17.18
N THR A 186 -11.08 -5.75 15.94
CA THR A 186 -10.78 -4.37 15.57
C THR A 186 -11.50 -3.41 16.52
N ALA A 187 -12.82 -3.62 16.73
CA ALA A 187 -13.70 -2.76 17.53
C ALA A 187 -13.22 -2.56 18.98
N ILE A 188 -12.36 -3.44 19.51
CA ILE A 188 -11.73 -3.29 20.82
C ILE A 188 -10.72 -2.13 20.81
N ILE A 189 -9.98 -1.94 19.72
CA ILE A 189 -8.96 -0.87 19.58
C ILE A 189 -9.57 0.43 19.03
N ASN A 190 -10.66 0.32 18.26
CA ASN A 190 -11.40 1.47 17.74
C ASN A 190 -12.88 1.50 18.20
N PRO A 191 -13.14 1.64 19.51
CA PRO A 191 -14.51 1.62 20.04
C PRO A 191 -15.38 2.76 19.52
N GLU A 192 -14.78 3.86 19.06
CA GLU A 192 -15.52 4.98 18.46
C GLU A 192 -16.21 4.60 17.14
N ALA A 193 -15.85 3.47 16.51
CA ALA A 193 -16.55 2.96 15.33
C ALA A 193 -18.07 2.81 15.59
N VAL A 194 -18.46 2.52 16.84
CA VAL A 194 -19.87 2.44 17.26
C VAL A 194 -20.58 3.80 17.16
N LEU A 195 -19.87 4.90 17.44
CA LEU A 195 -20.44 6.25 17.33
C LEU A 195 -20.74 6.60 15.87
N PHE A 196 -19.96 6.07 14.92
CA PHE A 196 -20.11 6.36 13.49
C PHE A 196 -20.94 5.32 12.74
N ALA A 197 -21.42 4.26 13.41
CA ALA A 197 -22.32 3.26 12.85
C ALA A 197 -23.79 3.73 12.74
N ASN A 198 -24.07 4.99 13.05
CA ASN A 198 -25.43 5.53 13.03
C ASN A 198 -25.82 6.09 11.63
N PRO A 199 -27.12 6.12 11.27
CA PRO A 199 -27.57 6.60 9.96
C PRO A 199 -27.20 8.05 9.64
N LEU A 200 -27.11 8.94 10.66
CA LEU A 200 -26.70 10.33 10.46
C LEU A 200 -25.22 10.44 10.10
N ALA A 201 -24.36 9.65 10.73
CA ALA A 201 -22.93 9.59 10.43
C ALA A 201 -22.68 9.02 9.02
N LEU A 202 -23.44 8.01 8.62
CA LEU A 202 -23.40 7.48 7.24
C LEU A 202 -23.91 8.50 6.22
N ALA A 203 -24.99 9.23 6.55
CA ALA A 203 -25.49 10.31 5.70
C ALA A 203 -24.48 11.45 5.56
N ALA A 204 -23.68 11.75 6.59
CA ALA A 204 -22.61 12.74 6.51
C ALA A 204 -21.53 12.36 5.47
N CYS A 205 -21.28 11.07 5.24
CA CYS A 205 -20.37 10.63 4.18
C CYS A 205 -20.88 10.95 2.76
N ALA A 206 -22.20 11.18 2.58
CA ALA A 206 -22.70 11.70 1.31
C ALA A 206 -22.21 13.14 1.05
N ALA A 207 -22.11 13.96 2.10
CA ALA A 207 -21.54 15.31 1.99
C ALA A 207 -20.04 15.24 1.65
N ASP A 208 -19.30 14.35 2.32
CA ASP A 208 -17.88 14.13 2.03
C ASP A 208 -17.65 13.64 0.59
N CYS A 209 -18.54 12.80 0.05
CA CYS A 209 -18.49 12.39 -1.35
C CYS A 209 -18.70 13.57 -2.32
N VAL A 210 -19.60 14.51 -2.00
CA VAL A 210 -19.78 15.74 -2.80
C VAL A 210 -18.52 16.61 -2.77
N GLU A 211 -17.88 16.75 -1.60
CA GLU A 211 -16.63 17.50 -1.45
C GLU A 211 -15.48 16.83 -2.20
N ALA A 212 -15.33 15.51 -2.07
CA ALA A 212 -14.35 14.70 -2.79
C ALA A 212 -14.54 14.74 -4.32
N THR A 213 -15.77 14.88 -4.80
CA THR A 213 -16.06 15.04 -6.24
C THR A 213 -15.61 16.41 -6.76
N ARG A 214 -15.66 17.44 -5.91
CA ARG A 214 -15.24 18.80 -6.29
C ARG A 214 -13.74 19.00 -6.21
N LYS A 215 -13.10 18.53 -5.13
CA LYS A 215 -11.66 18.72 -4.91
C LYS A 215 -11.03 17.59 -4.10
N LEU A 216 -11.26 17.59 -2.79
CA LEU A 216 -10.72 16.63 -1.84
C LEU A 216 -11.80 16.30 -0.80
N PRO A 217 -11.79 15.09 -0.22
CA PRO A 217 -12.53 14.78 0.99
C PRO A 217 -12.16 15.74 2.13
N SER A 218 -13.04 15.89 3.10
CA SER A 218 -12.85 16.77 4.26
C SER A 218 -12.26 16.03 5.44
N ASP A 219 -11.12 16.54 5.94
CA ASP A 219 -10.43 16.00 7.12
C ASP A 219 -11.30 16.01 8.39
N LYS A 220 -12.33 16.88 8.45
CA LYS A 220 -13.27 16.92 9.59
C LYS A 220 -14.17 15.69 9.65
N LEU A 221 -14.44 15.09 8.49
CA LEU A 221 -15.24 13.88 8.33
C LEU A 221 -14.32 12.66 8.27
N PHE A 222 -13.39 12.54 9.22
CA PHE A 222 -12.35 11.49 9.24
C PHE A 222 -12.88 10.04 9.22
N TRP A 223 -14.16 9.83 9.55
CA TRP A 223 -14.81 8.52 9.47
C TRP A 223 -15.34 8.19 8.06
N CYS A 224 -15.23 9.12 7.11
CA CYS A 224 -15.62 8.99 5.72
C CYS A 224 -14.39 9.00 4.81
N ALA A 225 -14.44 8.25 3.71
CA ALA A 225 -13.39 8.15 2.70
C ALA A 225 -13.86 8.72 1.36
N GLY A 226 -14.47 9.91 1.37
CA GLY A 226 -15.17 10.50 0.24
C GLY A 226 -16.25 9.56 -0.31
N CYS A 227 -16.27 9.39 -1.63
CA CYS A 227 -17.20 8.46 -2.30
C CYS A 227 -16.81 6.98 -2.16
N GLN A 228 -15.68 6.65 -1.51
CA GLN A 228 -15.26 5.26 -1.39
C GLN A 228 -16.02 4.50 -0.29
N GLY A 229 -16.56 5.20 0.71
CA GLY A 229 -17.36 4.62 1.79
C GLY A 229 -16.92 5.06 3.18
N SER A 230 -17.38 4.34 4.21
CA SER A 230 -16.99 4.57 5.60
C SER A 230 -15.57 4.03 5.89
N MET A 231 -14.78 4.75 6.68
CA MET A 231 -13.49 4.29 7.18
C MET A 231 -13.62 3.15 8.20
N TYR A 232 -14.75 3.03 8.91
CA TYR A 232 -14.95 1.96 9.88
C TYR A 232 -15.67 0.76 9.27
N PRO A 233 -15.35 -0.49 9.70
CA PRO A 233 -14.24 -0.88 10.59
C PRO A 233 -12.85 -0.72 9.93
N LEU A 234 -11.80 -0.49 10.74
CA LEU A 234 -10.41 -0.31 10.29
C LEU A 234 -9.71 -1.64 9.95
N ASN A 235 -10.36 -2.42 9.11
CA ASN A 235 -9.87 -3.71 8.65
C ASN A 235 -10.22 -3.94 7.18
N GLY A 236 -9.88 -5.13 6.68
CA GLY A 236 -10.07 -5.50 5.28
C GLY A 236 -11.52 -5.74 4.85
N ASN A 237 -12.50 -5.67 5.76
CA ASN A 237 -13.89 -6.02 5.48
C ASN A 237 -14.69 -4.84 4.91
N VAL A 238 -15.12 -4.95 3.66
CA VAL A 238 -15.92 -3.95 2.95
C VAL A 238 -17.35 -4.47 2.80
N SER A 239 -18.28 -3.87 3.54
CA SER A 239 -19.69 -4.29 3.58
C SER A 239 -20.47 -4.00 2.28
N ALA A 240 -20.03 -3.02 1.50
CA ALA A 240 -20.67 -2.58 0.27
C ALA A 240 -19.61 -2.37 -0.82
N THR A 241 -19.38 -3.41 -1.63
CA THR A 241 -18.38 -3.38 -2.68
C THR A 241 -19.02 -3.16 -4.04
N ILE A 242 -18.64 -2.06 -4.71
CA ILE A 242 -19.14 -1.73 -6.05
C ILE A 242 -18.17 -2.21 -7.13
N GLY A 243 -16.87 -2.10 -6.85
CA GLY A 243 -15.83 -2.55 -7.77
C GLY A 243 -14.46 -2.66 -7.10
N HIS A 244 -13.55 -3.39 -7.75
CA HIS A 244 -12.23 -3.66 -7.20
C HIS A 244 -11.42 -2.39 -6.90
N VAL A 245 -11.48 -1.37 -7.77
CA VAL A 245 -10.75 -0.10 -7.57
C VAL A 245 -11.30 0.70 -6.40
N GLN A 246 -12.63 0.70 -6.20
CA GLN A 246 -13.25 1.41 -5.10
C GLN A 246 -12.92 0.74 -3.77
N ALA A 247 -13.10 -0.58 -3.68
CA ALA A 247 -12.80 -1.32 -2.46
C ALA A 247 -11.30 -1.31 -2.13
N SER A 248 -10.41 -1.50 -3.12
CA SER A 248 -8.96 -1.48 -2.86
C SER A 248 -8.48 -0.11 -2.35
N ARG A 249 -9.01 0.99 -2.91
CA ARG A 249 -8.73 2.34 -2.41
C ARG A 249 -9.26 2.56 -1.01
N LEU A 250 -10.50 2.15 -0.73
CA LEU A 250 -11.08 2.26 0.61
C LEU A 250 -10.23 1.52 1.65
N VAL A 251 -9.90 0.27 1.36
CA VAL A 251 -9.11 -0.59 2.24
C VAL A 251 -7.72 -0.02 2.48
N LEU A 252 -7.07 0.52 1.44
CA LEU A 252 -5.80 1.20 1.57
C LEU A 252 -5.89 2.44 2.48
N SER A 253 -6.94 3.26 2.33
CA SER A 253 -7.19 4.41 3.19
C SER A 253 -7.39 3.99 4.65
N ARG A 254 -8.20 2.95 4.90
CA ARG A 254 -8.40 2.38 6.24
C ARG A 254 -7.12 1.88 6.86
N PHE A 255 -6.28 1.20 6.07
CA PHE A 255 -4.99 0.69 6.51
C PHE A 255 -4.04 1.83 6.88
N ALA A 256 -3.91 2.86 6.05
CA ALA A 256 -3.10 4.03 6.36
C ALA A 256 -3.57 4.74 7.64
N TYR A 257 -4.89 4.91 7.81
CA TYR A 257 -5.47 5.49 9.03
C TYR A 257 -5.22 4.63 10.27
N LYS A 258 -5.31 3.31 10.14
CA LYS A 258 -4.95 2.35 11.20
C LYS A 258 -3.49 2.53 11.62
N LEU A 259 -2.55 2.58 10.68
CA LEU A 259 -1.13 2.73 10.99
C LEU A 259 -0.83 4.06 11.70
N HIS A 260 -1.49 5.15 11.32
CA HIS A 260 -1.33 6.43 12.04
C HIS A 260 -1.85 6.35 13.47
N ARG A 261 -2.98 5.68 13.69
CA ARG A 261 -3.56 5.48 15.03
C ARG A 261 -2.74 4.56 15.92
N GLU A 262 -2.14 3.52 15.36
CA GLU A 262 -1.27 2.58 16.06
C GLU A 262 0.17 3.12 16.22
N LEU A 263 0.41 4.38 15.83
CA LEU A 263 1.70 5.06 15.90
C LEU A 263 2.81 4.39 15.06
N ALA A 264 2.42 3.54 14.10
CA ALA A 264 3.31 2.87 13.16
C ALA A 264 3.67 3.75 11.96
N ALA A 265 2.79 4.68 11.58
CA ALA A 265 3.04 5.68 10.54
C ALA A 265 2.96 7.10 11.12
N TRP A 266 3.88 7.98 10.72
CA TRP A 266 3.99 9.35 11.25
C TRP A 266 3.78 10.36 10.12
N GLY A 267 3.29 11.54 10.46
CA GLY A 267 3.11 12.64 9.53
C GLY A 267 4.41 13.34 9.20
N THR A 268 4.56 13.70 7.92
CA THR A 268 5.76 14.33 7.36
C THR A 268 5.45 15.62 6.59
N MET A 269 4.21 16.10 6.65
CA MET A 269 3.74 17.24 5.87
C MET A 269 3.43 18.49 6.71
N GLY A 270 3.49 19.66 6.06
CA GLY A 270 3.17 20.96 6.65
C GLY A 270 4.25 21.48 7.60
N SER A 271 3.94 22.57 8.31
CA SER A 271 4.90 23.26 9.19
C SER A 271 5.42 22.39 10.34
N LYS A 272 4.62 21.44 10.84
CA LYS A 272 5.03 20.45 11.86
C LYS A 272 6.05 19.43 11.33
N GLY A 273 6.03 19.16 10.02
CA GLY A 273 6.92 18.19 9.36
C GLY A 273 8.32 18.73 9.03
N LEU A 274 8.56 20.04 9.17
CA LEU A 274 9.78 20.71 8.72
C LEU A 274 11.07 20.15 9.32
N CYS A 275 11.04 19.79 10.59
CA CYS A 275 12.22 19.37 11.35
C CYS A 275 12.18 17.91 11.80
N GLY A 276 11.21 17.15 11.31
CA GLY A 276 11.02 15.77 11.67
C GLY A 276 9.58 15.32 11.50
N LYS A 277 9.40 14.01 11.68
CA LYS A 277 8.09 13.38 11.63
C LYS A 277 7.32 13.65 12.93
N TYR A 278 5.99 13.75 12.85
CA TYR A 278 5.12 13.99 14.00
C TYR A 278 3.95 13.00 14.05
N LEU A 279 3.29 12.90 15.21
CA LEU A 279 2.06 12.13 15.37
C LEU A 279 0.88 12.93 14.83
N MET A 280 0.16 12.35 13.85
CA MET A 280 -1.03 12.97 13.24
C MET A 280 -2.23 12.93 14.18
#